data_AF-A0A3D0G6E5-F1
#
_entry.id   AF-A0A3D0G6E5-F1
#
_cell.length_a   1.000
_cell.length_b   1.000
_cell.length_c   1.000
_cell.angle_alpha   90.00
_cell.angle_beta   90.00
_cell.angle_gamma   90.00
#
_symmetry.space_group_name_H-M   'P 1'
#
loop_
_entity.id
_entity.type
_entity.pdbx_description
1 polymer ?
#
loop_
_entity_poly.entity_id
_entity_poly.type
_entity_poly.pdbx_seq_one_letter_code
_entity_poly.pdbx_strand_id
1 'polypeptide(L)'
;MRHRFILPTAISFAVIGNGAFAQVDTRCADQACFLEAVRACESASFRVQDPGGLGAEGEYSVAGMVGEACEIAFTFSENPNPALVDKPLTFVIDPDDASKETILDGLQGCLTGGDEAYQCAGPLFEQVAVGGQARGTLEAGKGPLPCGQPVDVAGDALYPMPQNGKWGFMDRDGEWRIPPQWDRVEDFHDGRANVGGQYAWGIIDRKGNYVVPQEFEGASVSTIGEERWSTSPFSPYSEGCTVANIFTDRSQPAFFIDRDGKTYWRDTRPEALRSRDIRAFGTFSEGLAWFREDASPDDMHGWIDPEGTVVIEARFADAGDFSGGLAPASVDEGMAGFISPDGQLQLPRKWTLDHAEPFSEGLAYVSPAPFEGAFMTATDFAFQRVLFAGVDGAKPRVAPIGSAGAFQDGLAPVLTETADGSRAFVYANTKGEVAFVPDDLDGIKVCDPRTRPEFHNGLVRLVVADNGETCDGQYYTSGLPTYEDAHYIYLDTEGQVVLRQKK
;
A
#
# COMPACT_ATOMS: atom_id res chain seq x y z
N MET A 1 -78.06 16.54 18.94
CA MET A 1 -78.36 15.19 18.41
C MET A 1 -77.15 14.71 17.64
N ARG A 2 -76.78 13.44 17.86
CA ARG A 2 -75.76 12.70 17.12
C ARG A 2 -76.14 12.62 15.63
N HIS A 3 -75.16 12.53 14.73
CA HIS A 3 -74.90 11.28 14.02
C HIS A 3 -73.48 11.26 13.44
N ARG A 4 -72.92 10.07 13.40
CA ARG A 4 -71.53 9.69 13.18
C ARG A 4 -71.52 8.68 12.01
N PHE A 5 -70.36 8.57 11.37
CA PHE A 5 -69.92 7.54 10.41
C PHE A 5 -70.40 7.70 8.95
N ILE A 6 -69.68 7.34 7.87
CA ILE A 6 -68.62 6.36 7.58
C ILE A 6 -67.72 6.91 6.43
N LEU A 7 -66.41 6.57 6.37
CA LEU A 7 -65.49 6.77 5.22
C LEU A 7 -65.90 5.91 4.00
N PRO A 8 -65.66 6.37 2.76
CA PRO A 8 -64.64 5.63 2.01
C PRO A 8 -63.74 6.52 1.12
N THR A 9 -62.50 6.04 0.99
CA THR A 9 -61.62 6.09 -0.18
C THR A 9 -62.27 6.53 -1.50
N ALA A 10 -61.69 7.55 -2.13
CA ALA A 10 -61.62 7.66 -3.58
C ALA A 10 -60.26 8.26 -3.96
N ILE A 11 -59.36 7.37 -4.36
CA ILE A 11 -58.15 7.68 -5.11
C ILE A 11 -58.62 8.28 -6.45
N SER A 12 -58.24 9.52 -6.74
CA SER A 12 -58.37 10.09 -8.08
C SER A 12 -57.05 9.91 -8.81
N PHE A 13 -56.99 8.89 -9.67
CA PHE A 13 -55.98 8.83 -10.73
C PHE A 13 -56.37 9.79 -11.84
N ALA A 14 -55.47 10.70 -12.17
CA ALA A 14 -55.44 11.37 -13.45
C ALA A 14 -54.07 11.10 -14.07
N VAL A 15 -54.04 10.25 -15.10
CA VAL A 15 -52.90 10.11 -16.00
C VAL A 15 -53.32 10.73 -17.32
N ILE A 16 -52.80 11.92 -17.65
CA ILE A 16 -52.55 12.36 -19.04
C ILE A 16 -51.39 13.37 -19.02
N GLY A 17 -50.27 13.01 -19.68
CA GLY A 17 -49.21 13.94 -20.09
C GLY A 17 -47.82 13.51 -19.64
N ASN A 18 -46.98 13.10 -20.59
CA ASN A 18 -45.56 12.81 -20.38
C ASN A 18 -44.88 13.92 -19.55
N GLY A 19 -44.29 13.55 -18.39
CA GLY A 19 -43.44 14.44 -17.59
C GLY A 19 -43.93 14.82 -16.19
N ALA A 20 -44.66 13.96 -15.46
CA ALA A 20 -45.10 14.29 -14.10
C ALA A 20 -44.32 13.51 -13.02
N PHE A 21 -43.40 14.22 -12.35
CA PHE A 21 -42.90 13.88 -11.02
C PHE A 21 -44.07 13.92 -10.03
N ALA A 22 -44.32 12.84 -9.29
CA ALA A 22 -45.37 12.83 -8.28
C ALA A 22 -44.84 13.48 -7.00
N GLN A 23 -45.31 14.70 -6.73
CA GLN A 23 -44.93 15.53 -5.60
C GLN A 23 -45.58 15.02 -4.30
N VAL A 24 -44.77 14.68 -3.29
CA VAL A 24 -45.18 14.54 -1.90
C VAL A 24 -44.15 15.24 -1.02
N ASP A 25 -44.54 16.42 -0.50
CA ASP A 25 -43.90 17.21 0.57
C ASP A 25 -42.39 17.49 0.43
N THR A 26 -42.02 18.30 -0.57
CA THR A 26 -40.64 18.70 -0.85
C THR A 26 -40.55 20.21 -1.10
N ARG A 27 -39.46 20.84 -0.62
CA ARG A 27 -39.23 22.29 -0.79
C ARG A 27 -38.90 22.69 -2.24
N CYS A 28 -38.43 21.75 -3.05
CA CYS A 28 -38.16 21.96 -4.47
C CYS A 28 -39.30 21.40 -5.33
N ALA A 29 -39.74 22.17 -6.32
CA ALA A 29 -40.83 21.77 -7.23
C ALA A 29 -40.35 20.84 -8.36
N ASP A 30 -39.06 20.90 -8.69
CA ASP A 30 -38.42 20.14 -9.75
C ASP A 30 -36.92 19.93 -9.44
N GLN A 31 -36.27 19.14 -10.30
CA GLN A 31 -34.85 18.84 -10.20
C GLN A 31 -33.97 20.09 -10.30
N ALA A 32 -34.31 21.03 -11.19
CA ALA A 32 -33.49 22.23 -11.41
C ALA A 32 -33.45 23.08 -10.13
N CYS A 33 -34.60 23.23 -9.47
CA CYS A 33 -34.74 23.87 -8.19
C CYS A 33 -33.90 23.19 -7.10
N PHE A 34 -33.82 21.85 -7.10
CA PHE A 34 -32.99 21.12 -6.16
C PHE A 34 -31.48 21.33 -6.41
N LEU A 35 -31.04 21.29 -7.67
CA LEU A 35 -29.64 21.55 -8.02
C LEU A 35 -29.20 22.98 -7.68
N GLU A 36 -30.10 23.97 -7.81
CA GLU A 36 -29.84 25.33 -7.33
C GLU A 36 -29.71 25.40 -5.81
N ALA A 37 -30.55 24.68 -5.07
CA ALA A 37 -30.45 24.61 -3.61
C ALA A 37 -29.15 23.95 -3.15
N VAL A 38 -28.69 22.91 -3.85
CA VAL A 38 -27.36 22.29 -3.62
C VAL A 38 -26.24 23.29 -3.89
N ARG A 39 -26.31 24.06 -4.98
CA ARG A 39 -25.30 25.08 -5.31
C ARG A 39 -25.16 26.15 -4.23
N ALA A 40 -26.26 26.47 -3.56
CA ALA A 40 -26.37 27.49 -2.51
C ALA A 40 -26.30 26.93 -1.07
N CYS A 41 -26.22 25.61 -0.91
CA CYS A 41 -26.33 24.91 0.38
C CYS A 41 -27.56 25.30 1.21
N GLU A 42 -28.65 25.56 0.51
CA GLU A 42 -29.92 25.89 1.13
C GLU A 42 -30.70 24.62 1.41
N SER A 43 -31.27 24.54 2.60
CA SER A 43 -32.02 23.37 2.99
C SER A 43 -33.22 23.18 2.07
N ALA A 44 -33.26 22.01 1.43
CA ALA A 44 -34.21 21.63 0.41
C ALA A 44 -34.40 20.11 0.44
N SER A 45 -35.48 19.64 -0.14
CA SER A 45 -35.68 18.21 -0.38
C SER A 45 -36.28 18.00 -1.74
N PHE A 46 -35.97 16.87 -2.35
CA PHE A 46 -36.43 16.46 -3.67
C PHE A 46 -36.60 14.95 -3.69
N ARG A 47 -37.73 14.46 -4.22
CA ARG A 47 -38.02 13.02 -4.27
C ARG A 47 -38.11 12.59 -5.73
N VAL A 48 -37.43 11.51 -6.06
CA VAL A 48 -37.52 10.88 -7.37
C VAL A 48 -38.37 9.62 -7.23
N GLN A 49 -39.38 9.51 -8.10
CA GLN A 49 -40.17 8.31 -8.25
C GLN A 49 -40.11 7.94 -9.73
N ASP A 50 -39.62 6.74 -10.03
CA ASP A 50 -39.39 6.32 -11.39
C ASP A 50 -40.68 5.76 -12.03
N PRO A 51 -41.19 6.35 -13.13
CA PRO A 51 -42.34 5.80 -13.84
C PRO A 51 -42.03 4.54 -14.68
N GLY A 52 -40.75 4.22 -14.93
CA GLY A 52 -40.27 3.23 -15.91
C GLY A 52 -39.41 2.07 -15.39
N GLY A 53 -38.94 2.09 -14.14
CA GLY A 53 -38.21 1.00 -13.48
C GLY A 53 -36.71 0.85 -13.83
N LEU A 54 -36.05 1.93 -14.24
CA LEU A 54 -34.62 2.00 -14.59
C LEU A 54 -33.81 3.02 -13.74
N GLY A 55 -34.41 3.73 -12.78
CA GLY A 55 -33.73 4.67 -11.87
C GLY A 55 -33.98 4.37 -10.37
N ALA A 56 -33.08 4.85 -9.50
CA ALA A 56 -33.20 4.64 -8.05
C ALA A 56 -34.32 5.51 -7.45
N GLU A 57 -35.38 4.89 -6.94
CA GLU A 57 -36.40 5.57 -6.14
C GLU A 57 -35.80 6.03 -4.81
N GLY A 58 -35.97 7.32 -4.49
CA GLY A 58 -35.34 7.86 -3.29
C GLY A 58 -35.72 9.29 -2.94
N GLU A 59 -35.45 9.64 -1.69
CA GLU A 59 -35.58 10.99 -1.16
C GLU A 59 -34.20 11.62 -1.00
N TYR A 60 -34.01 12.82 -1.55
CA TYR A 60 -32.80 13.61 -1.47
C TYR A 60 -33.08 14.85 -0.62
N SER A 61 -32.12 15.26 0.21
CA SER A 61 -32.27 16.41 1.09
C SER A 61 -30.94 17.13 1.32
N VAL A 62 -30.97 18.46 1.33
CA VAL A 62 -29.87 19.31 1.76
C VAL A 62 -30.09 19.62 3.24
N ALA A 63 -29.20 19.09 4.10
CA ALA A 63 -29.27 19.30 5.55
C ALA A 63 -28.81 20.73 5.91
N GLY A 64 -27.85 21.27 5.15
CA GLY A 64 -27.34 22.63 5.28
C GLY A 64 -25.81 22.68 5.28
N MET A 65 -25.26 23.75 5.83
CA MET A 65 -23.81 23.93 5.96
C MET A 65 -23.26 23.13 7.15
N VAL A 66 -22.20 22.37 6.93
CA VAL A 66 -21.37 21.72 7.96
C VAL A 66 -19.92 22.16 7.74
N GLY A 67 -19.41 23.03 8.62
CA GLY A 67 -18.12 23.69 8.40
C GLY A 67 -18.17 24.64 7.19
N GLU A 68 -17.25 24.45 6.24
CA GLU A 68 -17.22 25.17 4.96
C GLU A 68 -17.94 24.41 3.83
N ALA A 69 -18.62 23.30 4.16
CA ALA A 69 -19.15 22.34 3.18
C ALA A 69 -20.67 22.16 3.24
N CYS A 70 -21.20 21.58 2.16
CA CYS A 70 -22.61 21.31 1.93
C CYS A 70 -23.01 19.87 2.24
N GLU A 71 -23.84 19.63 3.26
CA GLU A 71 -24.33 18.27 3.53
C GLU A 71 -25.61 17.95 2.74
N ILE A 72 -25.56 16.90 1.92
CA ILE A 72 -26.69 16.38 1.14
C ILE A 72 -26.88 14.91 1.50
N ALA A 73 -28.02 14.56 2.10
CA ALA A 73 -28.38 13.20 2.43
C ALA A 73 -29.38 12.64 1.42
N PHE A 74 -29.31 11.34 1.15
CA PHE A 74 -30.32 10.64 0.35
C PHE A 74 -30.62 9.26 0.91
N THR A 75 -31.85 8.80 0.67
CA THR A 75 -32.36 7.51 1.10
C THR A 75 -32.99 6.82 -0.10
N PHE A 76 -32.41 5.68 -0.51
CA PHE A 76 -32.94 4.86 -1.60
C PHE A 76 -33.78 3.70 -1.07
N SER A 77 -34.91 3.40 -1.73
CA SER A 77 -35.69 2.20 -1.44
C SER A 77 -35.07 0.93 -2.06
N GLU A 78 -34.39 1.06 -3.20
CA GLU A 78 -33.66 -0.03 -3.88
C GLU A 78 -32.32 0.49 -4.42
N ASN A 79 -31.19 0.09 -3.81
CA ASN A 79 -29.83 0.43 -4.25
C ASN A 79 -29.09 -0.85 -4.69
N PRO A 80 -28.41 -0.87 -5.86
CA PRO A 80 -27.61 -2.02 -6.31
C PRO A 80 -26.43 -2.36 -5.39
N ASN A 81 -26.01 -1.44 -4.52
CA ASN A 81 -25.13 -1.72 -3.38
C ASN A 81 -25.97 -1.85 -2.08
N PRO A 82 -26.18 -3.07 -1.55
CA PRO A 82 -26.98 -3.30 -0.35
C PRO A 82 -26.43 -2.60 0.90
N ALA A 83 -25.15 -2.25 0.92
CA ALA A 83 -24.51 -1.58 2.05
C ALA A 83 -24.93 -0.11 2.20
N LEU A 84 -25.57 0.48 1.17
CA LEU A 84 -26.00 1.88 1.11
C LEU A 84 -27.53 2.06 1.23
N VAL A 85 -28.29 0.96 1.35
CA VAL A 85 -29.74 1.00 1.60
C VAL A 85 -29.99 1.62 2.98
N ASP A 86 -30.91 2.58 3.06
CA ASP A 86 -31.29 3.33 4.27
C ASP A 86 -30.14 4.10 4.99
N LYS A 87 -28.99 4.32 4.33
CA LYS A 87 -27.88 5.08 4.92
C LYS A 87 -27.77 6.49 4.32
N PRO A 88 -27.71 7.54 5.16
CA PRO A 88 -27.37 8.87 4.68
C PRO A 88 -25.90 8.90 4.27
N LEU A 89 -25.63 9.54 3.13
CA LEU A 89 -24.28 9.85 2.65
C LEU A 89 -24.06 11.35 2.80
N THR A 90 -22.81 11.77 3.03
CA THR A 90 -22.45 13.17 3.28
C THR A 90 -21.35 13.58 2.32
N PHE A 91 -21.55 14.68 1.61
CA PHE A 91 -20.56 15.28 0.71
C PHE A 91 -19.92 16.51 1.38
N VAL A 92 -18.68 16.84 1.01
CA VAL A 92 -17.97 18.09 1.28
C VAL A 92 -17.70 18.70 -0.08
N ILE A 93 -18.42 19.77 -0.38
CA ILE A 93 -18.25 20.55 -1.60
C ILE A 93 -17.53 21.84 -1.20
N ASP A 94 -16.33 22.05 -1.71
CA ASP A 94 -15.68 23.38 -1.69
C ASP A 94 -16.39 24.26 -2.73
N PRO A 95 -16.92 25.44 -2.33
CA PRO A 95 -17.67 26.32 -3.22
C PRO A 95 -16.87 26.85 -4.43
N ASP A 96 -15.53 26.81 -4.39
CA ASP A 96 -14.65 27.32 -5.46
C ASP A 96 -14.02 26.21 -6.35
N ASP A 97 -14.36 24.93 -6.13
CA ASP A 97 -13.74 23.79 -6.81
C ASP A 97 -14.47 23.37 -8.11
N ALA A 98 -13.70 23.05 -9.15
CA ALA A 98 -14.18 22.50 -10.42
C ALA A 98 -14.88 21.13 -10.25
N SER A 99 -14.59 20.42 -9.15
CA SER A 99 -15.30 19.21 -8.73
C SER A 99 -16.80 19.45 -8.53
N LYS A 100 -17.23 20.68 -8.20
CA LYS A 100 -18.64 21.04 -8.00
C LYS A 100 -19.49 20.77 -9.24
N GLU A 101 -19.02 21.13 -10.43
CA GLU A 101 -19.78 20.87 -11.66
C GLU A 101 -19.76 19.38 -12.03
N THR A 102 -18.67 18.66 -11.77
CA THR A 102 -18.62 17.20 -11.97
C THR A 102 -19.56 16.43 -11.03
N ILE A 103 -19.66 16.86 -9.76
CA ILE A 103 -20.58 16.30 -8.77
C ILE A 103 -22.03 16.61 -9.14
N LEU A 104 -22.31 17.85 -9.57
CA LEU A 104 -23.65 18.26 -10.01
C LEU A 104 -24.08 17.53 -11.28
N ASP A 105 -23.18 17.31 -12.24
CA ASP A 105 -23.44 16.51 -13.44
C ASP A 105 -23.72 15.05 -13.07
N GLY A 106 -22.96 14.47 -12.14
CA GLY A 106 -23.20 13.12 -11.62
C GLY A 106 -24.54 12.99 -10.88
N LEU A 107 -24.87 13.96 -10.03
CA LEU A 107 -26.16 14.03 -9.34
C LEU A 107 -27.30 14.20 -10.35
N GLN A 108 -27.14 15.04 -11.37
CA GLN A 108 -28.11 15.22 -12.43
C GLN A 108 -28.31 13.94 -13.26
N GLY A 109 -27.23 13.22 -13.59
CA GLY A 109 -27.30 11.92 -14.23
C GLY A 109 -28.13 10.92 -13.40
N CYS A 110 -27.97 10.96 -12.08
CA CYS A 110 -28.74 10.12 -11.18
C CYS A 110 -30.22 10.45 -11.06
N LEU A 111 -30.55 11.73 -11.00
CA LEU A 111 -31.95 12.17 -10.92
C LEU A 111 -32.71 11.92 -12.22
N THR A 112 -32.00 11.78 -13.35
CA THR A 112 -32.60 11.64 -14.69
C THR A 112 -32.56 10.22 -15.27
N GLY A 113 -31.84 9.29 -14.64
CA GLY A 113 -31.76 7.90 -15.10
C GLY A 113 -31.14 7.75 -16.50
N GLY A 114 -30.11 8.55 -16.80
CA GLY A 114 -29.42 8.52 -18.10
C GLY A 114 -28.89 7.12 -18.47
N ASP A 115 -28.62 6.91 -19.77
CA ASP A 115 -28.33 5.61 -20.43
C ASP A 115 -27.15 4.78 -19.85
N GLU A 116 -26.47 5.25 -18.81
CA GLU A 116 -25.42 4.53 -18.10
C GLU A 116 -25.85 4.30 -16.65
N ALA A 117 -26.59 3.22 -16.41
CA ALA A 117 -27.02 2.74 -15.08
C ALA A 117 -25.88 2.57 -14.05
N TYR A 118 -24.62 2.73 -14.47
CA TYR A 118 -23.43 2.69 -13.64
C TYR A 118 -23.11 4.00 -12.92
N GLN A 119 -23.84 5.11 -13.09
CA GLN A 119 -23.44 6.39 -12.49
C GLN A 119 -23.91 6.60 -11.04
N CYS A 120 -25.02 6.00 -10.59
CA CYS A 120 -25.53 6.16 -9.21
C CYS A 120 -24.98 5.16 -8.19
N ALA A 121 -24.17 4.22 -8.66
CA ALA A 121 -23.41 3.28 -7.86
C ALA A 121 -22.00 3.09 -8.46
N GLY A 122 -21.55 4.05 -9.26
CA GLY A 122 -20.28 3.98 -9.97
C GLY A 122 -19.11 4.54 -9.18
N PRO A 123 -17.90 4.45 -9.73
CA PRO A 123 -16.67 4.95 -9.11
C PRO A 123 -16.76 6.41 -8.69
N LEU A 124 -17.51 7.23 -9.43
CA LEU A 124 -17.75 8.64 -9.10
C LEU A 124 -18.59 8.77 -7.82
N PHE A 125 -19.67 7.99 -7.66
CA PHE A 125 -20.47 8.00 -6.43
C PHE A 125 -19.80 7.27 -5.27
N GLU A 126 -18.88 6.32 -5.49
CA GLU A 126 -18.00 5.82 -4.42
C GLU A 126 -16.99 6.89 -3.97
N GLN A 127 -16.41 7.64 -4.92
CA GLN A 127 -15.52 8.78 -4.61
C GLN A 127 -16.25 9.94 -3.92
N VAL A 128 -17.54 10.12 -4.22
CA VAL A 128 -18.34 11.26 -3.79
C VAL A 128 -19.18 10.89 -2.54
N ALA A 129 -19.70 9.67 -2.38
CA ALA A 129 -20.26 9.17 -1.12
C ALA A 129 -19.21 9.10 0.02
N VAL A 130 -17.94 8.95 -0.37
CA VAL A 130 -16.74 9.14 0.46
C VAL A 130 -16.20 10.57 0.35
N GLY A 131 -16.83 11.38 -0.49
CA GLY A 131 -16.48 12.74 -0.86
C GLY A 131 -16.90 13.71 0.19
N GLY A 132 -16.48 13.46 1.42
CA GLY A 132 -16.26 14.49 2.40
C GLY A 132 -14.81 14.97 2.42
N GLN A 133 -14.03 14.95 1.32
CA GLN A 133 -12.56 14.88 1.44
C GLN A 133 -12.18 13.95 2.61
N ALA A 134 -12.61 12.68 2.58
CA ALA A 134 -11.97 11.71 3.45
C ALA A 134 -10.60 11.35 2.83
N ARG A 135 -9.71 12.34 2.71
CA ARG A 135 -8.35 12.12 3.18
C ARG A 135 -8.57 12.14 4.67
N GLY A 136 -8.76 11.00 5.35
CA GLY A 136 -8.87 10.99 6.81
C GLY A 136 -7.89 12.03 7.34
N THR A 137 -8.40 13.10 7.97
CA THR A 137 -7.72 14.39 8.02
C THR A 137 -6.42 14.23 8.78
N LEU A 138 -5.38 13.85 8.05
CA LEU A 138 -4.07 13.63 8.62
C LEU A 138 -3.63 15.02 9.00
N GLU A 139 -3.59 15.27 10.30
CA GLU A 139 -3.24 16.58 10.82
C GLU A 139 -1.93 17.03 10.18
N ALA A 140 -1.84 18.31 9.83
CA ALA A 140 -0.60 18.84 9.28
C ALA A 140 0.43 18.99 10.40
N GLY A 141 1.57 18.33 10.22
CA GLY A 141 2.83 18.53 10.92
C GLY A 141 3.23 20.01 10.96
N LYS A 142 3.86 20.43 12.06
CA LYS A 142 4.55 21.73 12.12
C LYS A 142 5.99 21.47 12.55
N GLY A 143 6.95 22.08 11.84
CA GLY A 143 8.37 21.98 12.16
C GLY A 143 9.07 20.83 11.44
N PRO A 144 10.28 20.44 11.89
CA PRO A 144 11.02 19.33 11.32
C PRO A 144 10.24 18.03 11.50
N LEU A 145 10.58 17.05 10.67
CA LEU A 145 10.04 15.72 10.77
C LEU A 145 10.40 15.09 12.13
N PRO A 146 9.47 14.42 12.83
CA PRO A 146 9.77 13.64 14.03
C PRO A 146 10.39 12.27 13.68
N CYS A 147 11.15 12.22 12.58
CA CYS A 147 11.71 11.02 11.98
C CYS A 147 13.25 11.06 12.05
N GLY A 148 13.91 10.01 11.55
CA GLY A 148 15.36 9.97 11.39
C GLY A 148 16.11 9.51 12.65
N GLN A 149 15.40 8.93 13.62
CA GLN A 149 15.98 8.25 14.77
C GLN A 149 15.32 6.86 14.94
N PRO A 150 16.09 5.83 15.31
CA PRO A 150 15.54 4.50 15.58
C PRO A 150 14.42 4.54 16.63
N VAL A 151 13.38 3.73 16.42
CA VAL A 151 12.23 3.66 17.31
C VAL A 151 12.26 2.37 18.12
N ASP A 152 12.30 2.50 19.44
CA ASP A 152 12.08 1.37 20.33
C ASP A 152 10.59 0.97 20.33
N VAL A 153 10.30 -0.17 19.71
CA VAL A 153 8.95 -0.74 19.68
C VAL A 153 8.81 -1.74 20.83
N ALA A 154 7.89 -1.48 21.76
CA ALA A 154 7.57 -2.42 22.82
C ALA A 154 6.61 -3.53 22.33
N GLY A 155 6.86 -4.76 22.77
CA GLY A 155 6.00 -5.93 22.58
C GLY A 155 6.54 -6.95 21.57
N ASP A 156 6.00 -8.15 21.61
CA ASP A 156 6.50 -9.30 20.84
C ASP A 156 6.32 -9.14 19.33
N ALA A 157 7.14 -9.81 18.52
CA ALA A 157 6.97 -9.76 17.06
C ALA A 157 5.60 -10.30 16.63
N LEU A 158 5.04 -9.70 15.59
CA LEU A 158 3.77 -10.07 14.99
C LEU A 158 4.00 -10.52 13.55
N TYR A 159 3.45 -11.67 13.18
CA TYR A 159 3.69 -12.33 11.91
C TYR A 159 2.39 -12.43 11.10
N PRO A 160 2.36 -11.91 9.86
CA PRO A 160 1.19 -12.02 8.99
C PRO A 160 0.80 -13.46 8.68
N MET A 161 -0.45 -13.84 8.90
CA MET A 161 -0.95 -15.17 8.55
C MET A 161 -2.33 -15.05 7.89
N PRO A 162 -2.60 -15.78 6.79
CA PRO A 162 -3.92 -15.79 6.19
C PRO A 162 -4.82 -16.88 6.78
N GLN A 163 -6.11 -16.60 6.86
CA GLN A 163 -7.16 -17.56 7.17
C GLN A 163 -8.45 -17.16 6.45
N ASN A 164 -9.12 -18.11 5.79
CA ASN A 164 -10.39 -17.88 5.09
C ASN A 164 -10.35 -16.69 4.11
N GLY A 165 -9.26 -16.54 3.36
CA GLY A 165 -9.10 -15.47 2.36
C GLY A 165 -8.79 -14.08 2.94
N LYS A 166 -8.63 -13.94 4.25
CA LYS A 166 -8.23 -12.69 4.91
C LYS A 166 -6.92 -12.85 5.65
N TRP A 167 -6.24 -11.74 5.90
CA TRP A 167 -4.98 -11.64 6.62
C TRP A 167 -5.17 -11.03 8.00
N GLY A 168 -4.46 -11.60 8.96
CA GLY A 168 -4.29 -11.06 10.32
C GLY A 168 -2.86 -11.27 10.79
N PHE A 169 -2.62 -11.09 12.08
CA PHE A 169 -1.30 -11.20 12.67
C PHE A 169 -1.32 -12.09 13.91
N MET A 170 -0.42 -13.08 13.91
CA MET A 170 -0.18 -13.97 15.03
C MET A 170 1.09 -13.59 15.78
N ASP A 171 1.21 -14.00 17.03
CA ASP A 171 2.51 -14.07 17.69
C ASP A 171 3.26 -15.36 17.33
N ARG A 172 4.45 -15.53 17.92
CA ARG A 172 5.31 -16.70 17.73
C ARG A 172 4.73 -18.00 18.29
N ASP A 173 3.78 -17.92 19.22
CA ASP A 173 3.09 -19.08 19.79
C ASP A 173 1.92 -19.54 18.90
N GLY A 174 1.62 -18.80 17.83
CA GLY A 174 0.53 -19.08 16.89
C GLY A 174 -0.83 -18.64 17.42
N GLU A 175 -0.87 -17.74 18.40
CA GLU A 175 -2.08 -17.09 18.86
C GLU A 175 -2.35 -15.83 18.03
N TRP A 176 -3.60 -15.64 17.60
CA TRP A 176 -4.02 -14.40 16.94
C TRP A 176 -3.94 -13.24 17.93
N ARG A 177 -3.07 -12.27 17.64
CA ARG A 177 -3.06 -10.96 18.32
C ARG A 177 -3.96 -9.96 17.60
N ILE A 178 -4.03 -10.08 16.28
CA ILE A 178 -4.96 -9.33 15.43
C ILE A 178 -5.64 -10.35 14.50
N PRO A 179 -6.93 -10.67 14.71
CA PRO A 179 -7.65 -11.63 13.89
C PRO A 179 -7.72 -11.20 12.41
N PRO A 180 -7.83 -12.15 11.46
CA PRO A 180 -7.90 -11.85 10.03
C PRO A 180 -9.06 -10.95 9.63
N GLN A 181 -8.74 -9.82 8.99
CA GLN A 181 -9.71 -8.77 8.65
C GLN A 181 -9.45 -8.13 7.27
N TRP A 182 -8.21 -8.17 6.77
CA TRP A 182 -7.81 -7.46 5.55
C TRP A 182 -7.59 -8.41 4.38
N ASP A 183 -7.71 -7.90 3.16
CA ASP A 183 -7.37 -8.69 1.97
C ASP A 183 -5.85 -8.82 1.79
N ARG A 184 -5.10 -7.83 2.27
CA ARG A 184 -3.64 -7.78 2.22
C ARG A 184 -3.07 -7.07 3.44
N VAL A 185 -1.88 -7.49 3.81
CA VAL A 185 -1.08 -6.84 4.85
C VAL A 185 0.40 -6.92 4.50
N GLU A 186 1.15 -5.94 4.94
CA GLU A 186 2.61 -5.96 4.98
C GLU A 186 3.11 -6.25 6.40
N ASP A 187 4.39 -6.55 6.54
CA ASP A 187 5.02 -6.84 7.83
C ASP A 187 5.03 -5.60 8.74
N PHE A 188 5.13 -5.83 10.06
CA PHE A 188 5.24 -4.74 11.03
C PHE A 188 6.65 -4.13 11.02
N HIS A 189 6.74 -2.82 10.79
CA HIS A 189 7.95 -2.01 10.97
C HIS A 189 7.65 -0.82 11.88
N ASP A 190 8.54 -0.47 12.82
CA ASP A 190 8.33 0.54 13.87
C ASP A 190 6.97 0.44 14.64
N GLY A 191 6.41 -0.77 14.68
CA GLY A 191 5.11 -1.05 15.28
C GLY A 191 3.93 -0.51 14.48
N ARG A 192 4.08 -0.35 13.17
CA ARG A 192 3.02 -0.05 12.20
C ARG A 192 3.03 -1.10 11.09
N ALA A 193 1.88 -1.38 10.51
CA ALA A 193 1.76 -2.25 9.35
C ALA A 193 0.81 -1.62 8.33
N ASN A 194 1.17 -1.72 7.06
CA ASN A 194 0.30 -1.34 5.96
C ASN A 194 -0.72 -2.46 5.76
N VAL A 195 -1.99 -2.10 5.71
CA VAL A 195 -3.08 -3.05 5.54
C VAL A 195 -4.06 -2.53 4.52
N GLY A 196 -4.67 -3.42 3.75
CA GLY A 196 -5.53 -2.97 2.68
C GLY A 196 -6.00 -4.08 1.79
N GLY A 197 -6.17 -3.73 0.51
CA GLY A 197 -6.68 -4.64 -0.48
C GLY A 197 -6.90 -4.01 -1.84
N GLN A 198 -7.82 -4.63 -2.58
CA GLN A 198 -8.17 -4.42 -3.98
C GLN A 198 -8.08 -2.96 -4.48
N TYR A 199 -8.49 -1.98 -3.66
CA TYR A 199 -8.58 -0.57 -4.07
C TYR A 199 -8.01 0.46 -3.09
N ALA A 200 -7.83 0.11 -1.82
CA ALA A 200 -7.45 1.07 -0.80
C ALA A 200 -6.54 0.47 0.27
N TRP A 201 -5.64 1.31 0.77
CA TRP A 201 -4.66 1.00 1.80
C TRP A 201 -4.78 1.98 2.98
N GLY A 202 -4.42 1.48 4.15
CA GLY A 202 -4.32 2.22 5.40
C GLY A 202 -3.16 1.69 6.24
N ILE A 203 -2.98 2.27 7.42
CA ILE A 203 -1.90 1.93 8.35
C ILE A 203 -2.53 1.63 9.71
N ILE A 204 -2.15 0.51 10.32
CA ILE A 204 -2.60 0.13 11.67
C ILE A 204 -1.47 0.17 12.70
N ASP A 205 -1.86 0.31 13.96
CA ASP A 205 -1.01 0.05 15.12
C ASP A 205 -0.96 -1.46 15.46
N ARG A 206 -0.15 -1.81 16.46
CA ARG A 206 0.02 -3.19 16.96
C ARG A 206 -1.21 -3.79 17.66
N LYS A 207 -2.25 -2.99 17.89
CA LYS A 207 -3.55 -3.46 18.42
C LYS A 207 -4.57 -3.64 17.30
N GLY A 208 -4.21 -3.33 16.05
CA GLY A 208 -5.10 -3.39 14.90
C GLY A 208 -5.96 -2.14 14.71
N ASN A 209 -5.70 -1.05 15.45
CA ASN A 209 -6.41 0.21 15.25
C ASN A 209 -5.81 0.97 14.08
N TYR A 210 -6.64 1.58 13.24
CA TYR A 210 -6.16 2.47 12.19
C TYR A 210 -5.50 3.72 12.78
N VAL A 211 -4.29 3.97 12.33
CA VAL A 211 -3.55 5.24 12.46
C VAL A 211 -3.80 6.09 11.22
N VAL A 212 -3.83 5.45 10.05
CA VAL A 212 -4.29 6.04 8.80
C VAL A 212 -5.44 5.16 8.27
N PRO A 213 -6.65 5.72 8.07
CA PRO A 213 -7.77 4.95 7.52
C PRO A 213 -7.47 4.32 6.17
N GLN A 214 -8.16 3.21 5.85
CA GLN A 214 -8.02 2.50 4.58
C GLN A 214 -8.76 3.24 3.44
N GLU A 215 -8.22 4.38 3.04
CA GLU A 215 -8.83 5.30 2.07
C GLU A 215 -7.87 5.69 0.94
N PHE A 216 -6.59 5.34 1.05
CA PHE A 216 -5.58 5.72 0.07
C PHE A 216 -5.55 4.74 -1.09
N GLU A 217 -5.80 5.24 -2.31
CA GLU A 217 -5.63 4.45 -3.53
C GLU A 217 -4.19 3.94 -3.64
N GLY A 218 -4.03 2.69 -4.08
CA GLY A 218 -2.71 2.09 -4.17
C GLY A 218 -1.81 2.75 -5.23
N ALA A 219 -0.50 2.64 -5.00
CA ALA A 219 0.53 3.31 -5.81
C ALA A 219 0.55 2.87 -7.29
N SER A 220 0.10 1.65 -7.58
CA SER A 220 -0.02 1.11 -8.93
C SER A 220 -1.19 0.14 -8.97
N VAL A 221 -2.05 0.24 -9.99
CA VAL A 221 -3.17 -0.68 -10.20
C VAL A 221 -2.88 -1.61 -11.38
N SER A 222 -2.93 -2.91 -11.15
CA SER A 222 -2.84 -3.95 -12.17
C SER A 222 -4.15 -4.74 -12.24
N THR A 223 -4.64 -5.06 -13.42
CA THR A 223 -5.83 -5.91 -13.60
C THR A 223 -5.40 -7.31 -14.03
N ILE A 224 -5.80 -8.34 -13.30
CA ILE A 224 -5.59 -9.75 -13.67
C ILE A 224 -6.96 -10.43 -13.72
N GLY A 225 -7.34 -10.92 -14.90
CA GLY A 225 -8.70 -11.40 -15.13
C GLY A 225 -9.70 -10.24 -15.01
N GLU A 226 -10.72 -10.41 -14.16
CA GLU A 226 -11.72 -9.38 -13.84
C GLU A 226 -11.38 -8.61 -12.55
N GLU A 227 -10.30 -8.95 -11.86
CA GLU A 227 -9.92 -8.36 -10.57
C GLU A 227 -8.83 -7.29 -10.73
N ARG A 228 -9.02 -6.15 -10.07
CA ARG A 228 -8.02 -5.08 -9.94
C ARG A 228 -7.21 -5.26 -8.66
N TRP A 229 -5.92 -4.93 -8.74
CA TRP A 229 -4.94 -5.14 -7.68
C TRP A 229 -4.14 -3.89 -7.50
N SER A 230 -3.85 -3.51 -6.25
CA SER A 230 -3.01 -2.35 -5.99
C SER A 230 -1.86 -2.64 -5.02
N THR A 231 -0.73 -1.96 -5.22
CA THR A 231 0.39 -1.90 -4.25
C THR A 231 0.09 -0.87 -3.17
N SER A 232 0.58 -1.09 -1.94
CA SER A 232 0.57 -0.03 -0.92
C SER A 232 1.24 1.24 -1.47
N PRO A 233 0.64 2.42 -1.30
CA PRO A 233 1.30 3.68 -1.60
C PRO A 233 2.28 4.09 -0.49
N PHE A 234 2.24 3.38 0.64
CA PHE A 234 3.09 3.61 1.79
C PHE A 234 4.30 2.68 1.78
N SER A 235 5.48 3.22 1.98
CA SER A 235 6.66 2.41 2.31
C SER A 235 6.51 1.79 3.71
N PRO A 236 7.30 0.76 4.07
CA PRO A 236 7.45 0.37 5.46
C PRO A 236 7.87 1.55 6.32
N TYR A 237 7.42 1.59 7.58
CA TYR A 237 7.94 2.60 8.51
C TYR A 237 9.43 2.35 8.77
N SER A 238 10.21 3.42 8.83
CA SER A 238 11.58 3.40 9.29
C SER A 238 11.91 4.69 10.01
N GLU A 239 12.62 4.56 11.12
CA GLU A 239 13.06 5.67 11.98
C GLU A 239 11.92 6.66 12.32
N GLY A 240 10.73 6.12 12.60
CA GLY A 240 9.58 6.87 13.09
C GLY A 240 8.60 7.35 12.04
N CYS A 241 8.84 7.14 10.75
CA CYS A 241 7.94 7.61 9.70
C CYS A 241 7.85 6.66 8.51
N THR A 242 6.79 6.81 7.74
CA THR A 242 6.64 6.24 6.39
C THR A 242 6.54 7.36 5.36
N VAL A 243 6.76 7.00 4.09
CA VAL A 243 6.53 7.85 2.94
C VAL A 243 5.28 7.37 2.20
N ALA A 244 4.41 8.30 1.85
CA ALA A 244 3.36 8.09 0.86
C ALA A 244 3.87 8.54 -0.51
N ASN A 245 4.23 7.59 -1.37
CA ASN A 245 4.67 7.83 -2.74
C ASN A 245 3.47 7.59 -3.69
N ILE A 246 2.69 8.66 -3.97
CA ILE A 246 1.48 8.58 -4.80
C ILE A 246 1.85 8.81 -6.27
N PHE A 247 2.05 7.75 -7.04
CA PHE A 247 2.48 7.84 -8.44
C PHE A 247 1.34 8.12 -9.43
N THR A 248 0.10 7.86 -9.04
CA THR A 248 -1.09 7.99 -9.89
C THR A 248 -1.54 9.44 -10.09
N ASP A 249 -1.21 10.32 -9.13
CA ASP A 249 -1.59 11.73 -9.15
C ASP A 249 -0.34 12.62 -9.02
N ARG A 250 0.14 13.14 -10.16
CA ARG A 250 1.28 14.08 -10.18
C ARG A 250 0.98 15.41 -9.50
N SER A 251 -0.28 15.71 -9.17
CA SER A 251 -0.63 16.89 -8.38
C SER A 251 -0.41 16.68 -6.88
N GLN A 252 -0.24 15.43 -6.43
CA GLN A 252 0.07 15.09 -5.05
C GLN A 252 1.56 14.73 -4.90
N PRO A 253 2.39 15.67 -4.45
CA PRO A 253 3.79 15.35 -4.15
C PRO A 253 3.89 14.27 -3.08
N ALA A 254 4.94 13.44 -3.16
CA ALA A 254 5.29 12.53 -2.07
C ALA A 254 5.42 13.28 -0.74
N PHE A 255 4.96 12.67 0.35
CA PHE A 255 4.95 13.26 1.69
C PHE A 255 5.19 12.20 2.77
N PHE A 256 5.54 12.66 3.97
CA PHE A 256 5.83 11.79 5.11
C PHE A 256 4.63 11.70 6.06
N ILE A 257 4.49 10.55 6.71
CA ILE A 257 3.50 10.30 7.77
C ILE A 257 4.24 9.81 9.00
N ASP A 258 4.03 10.47 10.14
CA ASP A 258 4.57 10.00 11.43
C ASP A 258 3.73 8.87 12.03
N ARG A 259 4.22 8.28 13.12
CA ARG A 259 3.55 7.15 13.79
C ARG A 259 2.16 7.46 14.33
N ASP A 260 1.79 8.72 14.48
CA ASP A 260 0.46 9.13 14.93
C ASP A 260 -0.47 9.48 13.75
N GLY A 261 -0.01 9.27 12.52
CA GLY A 261 -0.78 9.54 11.30
C GLY A 261 -0.67 10.99 10.85
N LYS A 262 0.22 11.80 11.42
CA LYS A 262 0.35 13.20 11.05
C LYS A 262 1.16 13.35 9.77
N THR A 263 0.71 14.21 8.85
CA THR A 263 1.39 14.42 7.56
C THR A 263 2.36 15.57 7.58
N TYR A 264 3.49 15.39 6.91
CA TYR A 264 4.51 16.42 6.78
C TYR A 264 4.88 16.57 5.31
N TRP A 265 5.04 17.82 4.90
CA TRP A 265 5.51 18.21 3.56
C TRP A 265 4.56 17.86 2.41
N ARG A 266 3.31 17.51 2.73
CA ARG A 266 2.22 17.35 1.77
C ARG A 266 1.83 18.68 1.13
N ASP A 267 1.46 19.65 1.97
CA ASP A 267 0.90 20.93 1.51
C ASP A 267 1.95 22.06 1.49
N THR A 268 2.95 21.98 2.36
CA THR A 268 4.02 22.98 2.47
C THR A 268 5.35 22.30 2.75
N ARG A 269 6.29 22.47 1.82
CA ARG A 269 7.66 21.94 1.94
C ARG A 269 8.60 22.92 2.66
N PRO A 270 9.69 22.41 3.28
CA PRO A 270 10.82 23.21 3.74
C PRO A 270 11.37 24.09 2.63
N GLU A 271 11.91 25.26 2.97
CA GLU A 271 12.34 26.27 2.01
C GLU A 271 13.29 25.71 0.93
N ALA A 272 14.24 24.86 1.33
CA ALA A 272 15.22 24.22 0.45
C ALA A 272 14.59 23.33 -0.65
N LEU A 273 13.37 22.82 -0.41
CA LEU A 273 12.68 21.89 -1.30
C LEU A 273 11.50 22.54 -2.06
N ARG A 274 11.11 23.77 -1.73
CA ARG A 274 9.89 24.41 -2.29
C ARG A 274 9.93 24.59 -3.81
N SER A 275 11.11 24.88 -4.37
CA SER A 275 11.26 25.10 -5.81
C SER A 275 11.71 23.86 -6.58
N ARG A 276 11.86 22.72 -5.89
CA ARG A 276 12.32 21.46 -6.49
C ARG A 276 11.15 20.57 -6.86
N ASP A 277 11.24 19.94 -8.02
CA ASP A 277 10.23 18.97 -8.48
C ASP A 277 10.51 17.58 -7.90
N ILE A 278 10.37 17.45 -6.58
CA ILE A 278 10.59 16.16 -5.90
C ILE A 278 9.38 15.24 -6.12
N ARG A 279 9.65 14.10 -6.76
CA ARG A 279 8.67 13.09 -7.17
C ARG A 279 8.54 11.93 -6.20
N ALA A 280 9.59 11.59 -5.46
CA ALA A 280 9.57 10.49 -4.51
C ALA A 280 10.57 10.71 -3.38
N PHE A 281 10.32 10.04 -2.26
CA PHE A 281 11.28 9.90 -1.17
C PHE A 281 11.49 8.42 -0.82
N GLY A 282 12.70 8.11 -0.37
CA GLY A 282 13.04 6.89 0.35
C GLY A 282 12.62 6.95 1.81
N THR A 283 12.84 5.85 2.51
CA THR A 283 12.62 5.82 3.96
C THR A 283 13.79 6.49 4.70
N PHE A 284 13.57 6.92 5.95
CA PHE A 284 14.68 7.37 6.78
C PHE A 284 15.48 6.18 7.27
N SER A 285 16.79 6.23 7.08
CA SER A 285 17.73 5.28 7.65
C SER A 285 19.03 5.99 7.97
N GLU A 286 19.53 5.80 9.18
CA GLU A 286 20.67 6.52 9.75
C GLU A 286 20.49 8.06 9.70
N GLY A 287 19.25 8.53 9.83
CA GLY A 287 18.90 9.94 9.84
C GLY A 287 18.85 10.61 8.47
N LEU A 288 18.96 9.87 7.36
CA LEU A 288 18.85 10.40 6.01
C LEU A 288 17.83 9.63 5.19
N ALA A 289 17.13 10.35 4.30
CA ALA A 289 16.26 9.76 3.29
C ALA A 289 16.69 10.25 1.90
N TRP A 290 16.73 9.37 0.90
CA TRP A 290 16.93 9.83 -0.47
C TRP A 290 15.66 10.52 -0.99
N PHE A 291 15.85 11.41 -1.96
CA PHE A 291 14.75 12.02 -2.70
C PHE A 291 15.04 11.94 -4.20
N ARG A 292 14.00 11.74 -5.00
CA ARG A 292 14.07 11.75 -6.47
C ARG A 292 13.50 13.05 -7.00
N GLU A 293 14.34 13.84 -7.65
CA GLU A 293 13.98 15.09 -8.32
C GLU A 293 13.85 14.85 -9.82
N ASP A 294 12.74 15.30 -10.42
CA ASP A 294 12.60 15.31 -11.88
C ASP A 294 13.63 16.29 -12.45
N ALA A 295 14.62 15.73 -13.13
CA ALA A 295 15.66 16.47 -13.81
C ALA A 295 15.64 16.05 -15.28
N SER A 296 15.76 17.01 -16.19
CA SER A 296 15.86 16.71 -17.63
C SER A 296 17.35 16.59 -18.02
N PRO A 297 17.80 15.51 -18.67
CA PRO A 297 17.00 14.45 -19.31
C PRO A 297 16.55 13.29 -18.41
N ASP A 298 17.21 13.06 -17.27
CA ASP A 298 16.96 11.91 -16.38
C ASP A 298 16.81 12.36 -14.92
N ASP A 299 15.86 11.73 -14.20
CA ASP A 299 15.62 11.95 -12.77
C ASP A 299 16.92 11.79 -11.96
N MET A 300 17.12 12.65 -10.98
CA MET A 300 18.32 12.64 -10.13
C MET A 300 17.98 12.48 -8.66
N HIS A 301 18.86 11.78 -7.95
CA HIS A 301 18.71 11.47 -6.55
C HIS A 301 19.70 12.26 -5.69
N GLY A 302 19.19 12.76 -4.57
CA GLY A 302 19.94 13.37 -3.48
C GLY A 302 19.46 12.84 -2.12
N TRP A 303 19.98 13.37 -1.01
CA TRP A 303 19.58 12.97 0.35
C TRP A 303 19.25 14.19 1.20
N ILE A 304 18.27 14.00 2.08
CA ILE A 304 17.75 15.00 3.00
C ILE A 304 17.78 14.50 4.44
N ASP A 305 17.92 15.44 5.38
CA ASP A 305 17.72 15.20 6.80
C ASP A 305 16.25 15.46 7.21
N PRO A 306 15.85 15.10 8.46
CA PRO A 306 14.50 15.35 8.98
C PRO A 306 14.12 16.84 9.05
N GLU A 307 15.09 17.74 9.10
CA GLU A 307 14.87 19.19 9.03
C GLU A 307 14.48 19.66 7.62
N GLY A 308 14.68 18.81 6.60
CA GLY A 308 14.45 19.14 5.20
C GLY A 308 15.62 19.88 4.55
N THR A 309 16.80 19.82 5.16
CA THR A 309 18.06 20.27 4.57
C THR A 309 18.51 19.24 3.55
N VAL A 310 18.90 19.69 2.35
CA VAL A 310 19.58 18.84 1.38
C VAL A 310 21.00 18.61 1.87
N VAL A 311 21.29 17.41 2.36
CA VAL A 311 22.62 17.01 2.86
C VAL A 311 23.51 16.61 1.69
N ILE A 312 22.93 15.93 0.69
CA ILE A 312 23.62 15.54 -0.54
C ILE A 312 22.76 16.01 -1.71
N GLU A 313 23.34 16.87 -2.55
CA GLU A 313 22.68 17.42 -3.73
C GLU A 313 22.29 16.34 -4.75
N ALA A 314 21.16 16.56 -5.45
CA ALA A 314 20.66 15.66 -6.46
C ALA A 314 21.63 15.57 -7.65
N ARG A 315 22.32 14.43 -7.77
CA ARG A 315 23.35 14.21 -8.81
C ARG A 315 23.61 12.75 -9.17
N PHE A 316 22.83 11.83 -8.60
CA PHE A 316 22.99 10.39 -8.78
C PHE A 316 21.81 9.83 -9.56
N ALA A 317 22.08 8.97 -10.54
CA ALA A 317 21.04 8.36 -11.36
C ALA A 317 20.15 7.40 -10.55
N ASP A 318 20.71 6.76 -9.52
CA ASP A 318 20.00 5.88 -8.60
C ASP A 318 20.54 6.03 -7.16
N ALA A 319 19.71 5.69 -6.18
CA ALA A 319 19.99 5.84 -4.75
C ALA A 319 19.28 4.78 -3.91
N GLY A 320 19.93 4.36 -2.83
CA GLY A 320 19.28 3.57 -1.78
C GLY A 320 19.49 4.17 -0.38
N ASP A 321 18.92 3.48 0.60
CA ASP A 321 18.93 3.90 1.99
C ASP A 321 20.33 3.75 2.61
N PHE A 322 20.68 4.63 3.54
CA PHE A 322 21.93 4.52 4.30
C PHE A 322 21.85 3.34 5.26
N SER A 323 22.90 2.53 5.30
CA SER A 323 23.06 1.47 6.29
C SER A 323 24.54 1.15 6.46
N GLY A 324 24.98 0.93 7.70
CA GLY A 324 26.39 0.74 8.00
C GLY A 324 27.25 1.95 7.69
N GLY A 325 26.68 3.16 7.71
CA GLY A 325 27.36 4.42 7.37
C GLY A 325 27.56 4.66 5.88
N LEU A 326 26.95 3.86 5.00
CA LEU A 326 27.08 3.97 3.54
C LEU A 326 25.71 3.79 2.87
N ALA A 327 25.49 4.47 1.76
CA ALA A 327 24.32 4.25 0.90
C ALA A 327 24.77 3.79 -0.50
N PRO A 328 24.08 2.83 -1.15
CA PRO A 328 24.32 2.56 -2.56
C PRO A 328 23.86 3.75 -3.40
N ALA A 329 24.63 4.09 -4.42
CA ALA A 329 24.28 5.13 -5.38
C ALA A 329 24.94 4.85 -6.72
N SER A 330 24.31 5.29 -7.81
CA SER A 330 24.89 5.19 -9.16
C SER A 330 25.07 6.57 -9.80
N VAL A 331 26.15 6.73 -10.56
CA VAL A 331 26.36 7.94 -11.37
C VAL A 331 25.75 7.84 -12.76
N ASP A 332 25.51 6.61 -13.22
CA ASP A 332 24.95 6.23 -14.51
C ASP A 332 24.48 4.75 -14.42
N GLU A 333 23.73 4.27 -15.40
CA GLU A 333 23.35 2.86 -15.50
C GLU A 333 24.59 1.94 -15.49
N GLY A 334 24.56 0.89 -14.66
CA GLY A 334 25.69 -0.04 -14.50
C GLY A 334 26.94 0.57 -13.85
N MET A 335 26.81 1.77 -13.27
CA MET A 335 27.89 2.49 -12.57
C MET A 335 27.56 2.72 -11.10
N ALA A 336 27.20 1.64 -10.41
CA ALA A 336 26.88 1.63 -8.99
C ALA A 336 28.13 1.58 -8.10
N GLY A 337 28.00 2.16 -6.91
CA GLY A 337 28.96 2.15 -5.83
C GLY A 337 28.30 2.53 -4.52
N PHE A 338 29.10 2.92 -3.52
CA PHE A 338 28.59 3.42 -2.25
C PHE A 338 29.01 4.86 -2.03
N ILE A 339 28.25 5.61 -1.25
CA ILE A 339 28.59 6.96 -0.82
C ILE A 339 28.59 7.06 0.70
N SER A 340 29.46 7.91 1.24
CA SER A 340 29.40 8.33 2.64
C SER A 340 28.36 9.44 2.85
N PRO A 341 27.98 9.76 4.10
CA PRO A 341 26.97 10.79 4.40
C PRO A 341 27.33 12.21 3.90
N ASP A 342 28.60 12.48 3.59
CA ASP A 342 29.05 13.72 2.95
C ASP A 342 28.97 13.68 1.41
N GLY A 343 28.39 12.62 0.85
CA GLY A 343 28.20 12.40 -0.58
C GLY A 343 29.47 11.99 -1.34
N GLN A 344 30.57 11.67 -0.64
CA GLN A 344 31.78 11.17 -1.30
C GLN A 344 31.62 9.71 -1.71
N LEU A 345 31.97 9.41 -2.96
CA LEU A 345 31.96 8.05 -3.48
C LEU A 345 33.02 7.19 -2.76
N GLN A 346 32.55 6.19 -2.05
CA GLN A 346 33.32 5.13 -1.40
C GLN A 346 33.31 3.92 -2.32
N LEU A 347 34.18 3.92 -3.32
CA LEU A 347 34.35 2.71 -4.14
C LEU A 347 35.15 1.67 -3.35
N PRO A 348 34.67 0.42 -3.27
CA PRO A 348 35.52 -0.72 -2.98
C PRO A 348 36.66 -0.67 -3.99
N ARG A 349 37.92 -0.65 -3.52
CA ARG A 349 39.11 -0.07 -4.19
C ARG A 349 39.44 -0.55 -5.63
N LYS A 350 38.63 -1.39 -6.27
CA LYS A 350 38.93 -2.04 -7.55
C LYS A 350 37.76 -2.12 -8.54
N TRP A 351 36.52 -1.75 -8.21
CA TRP A 351 35.36 -2.10 -9.04
C TRP A 351 34.32 -0.99 -9.14
N THR A 352 33.81 -0.80 -10.35
CA THR A 352 32.46 -0.26 -10.56
C THR A 352 31.50 -1.45 -10.54
N LEU A 353 30.36 -1.32 -9.87
CA LEU A 353 29.37 -2.38 -9.74
C LEU A 353 28.24 -2.16 -10.75
N ASP A 354 27.67 -3.25 -11.25
CA ASP A 354 26.44 -3.24 -12.03
C ASP A 354 25.23 -2.93 -11.14
N HIS A 355 25.24 -3.44 -9.90
CA HIS A 355 24.19 -3.23 -8.90
C HIS A 355 24.75 -3.30 -7.47
N ALA A 356 24.12 -2.58 -6.55
CA ALA A 356 24.42 -2.64 -5.12
C ALA A 356 23.15 -2.42 -4.28
N GLU A 357 22.94 -3.29 -3.30
CA GLU A 357 21.90 -3.13 -2.27
C GLU A 357 22.49 -2.44 -1.02
N PRO A 358 21.65 -1.85 -0.14
CA PRO A 358 22.11 -1.34 1.15
C PRO A 358 22.83 -2.41 1.98
N PHE A 359 23.71 -1.98 2.88
CA PHE A 359 24.30 -2.91 3.84
C PHE A 359 23.21 -3.45 4.77
N SER A 360 23.36 -4.70 5.20
CA SER A 360 22.66 -5.26 6.34
C SER A 360 23.59 -6.20 7.10
N GLU A 361 23.58 -6.10 8.43
CA GLU A 361 24.49 -6.85 9.32
C GLU A 361 25.97 -6.76 8.91
N GLY A 362 26.38 -5.62 8.34
CA GLY A 362 27.74 -5.33 7.91
C GLY A 362 28.13 -5.85 6.52
N LEU A 363 27.19 -6.44 5.77
CA LEU A 363 27.41 -6.92 4.40
C LEU A 363 26.38 -6.34 3.43
N ALA A 364 26.80 -6.04 2.20
CA ALA A 364 25.91 -5.65 1.11
C ALA A 364 25.95 -6.69 -0.01
N TYR A 365 24.78 -7.04 -0.55
CA TYR A 365 24.72 -7.78 -1.82
C TYR A 365 25.06 -6.83 -2.97
N VAL A 366 25.93 -7.29 -3.87
CA VAL A 366 26.36 -6.53 -5.04
C VAL A 366 26.50 -7.42 -6.26
N SER A 367 26.38 -6.82 -7.44
CA SER A 367 26.71 -7.45 -8.70
C SER A 367 27.91 -6.76 -9.34
N PRO A 368 29.12 -7.37 -9.33
CA PRO A 368 30.28 -6.79 -10.00
C PRO A 368 30.18 -6.82 -11.54
N ALA A 369 29.34 -7.69 -12.09
CA ALA A 369 29.03 -7.78 -13.49
C ALA A 369 27.61 -8.36 -13.67
N PRO A 370 26.97 -8.18 -14.84
CA PRO A 370 25.67 -8.77 -15.11
C PRO A 370 25.65 -10.27 -14.81
N PHE A 371 24.68 -10.71 -14.00
CA PHE A 371 24.48 -12.09 -13.56
C PHE A 371 25.56 -12.69 -12.66
N GLU A 372 26.49 -11.89 -12.14
CA GLU A 372 27.45 -12.30 -11.11
C GLU A 372 27.06 -11.64 -9.79
N GLY A 373 26.78 -12.43 -8.75
CA GLY A 373 26.48 -11.94 -7.41
C GLY A 373 27.66 -12.10 -6.44
N ALA A 374 27.75 -11.20 -5.48
CA ALA A 374 28.70 -11.28 -4.37
C ALA A 374 28.13 -10.58 -3.13
N PHE A 375 28.67 -10.93 -1.97
CA PHE A 375 28.52 -10.13 -0.76
C PHE A 375 29.82 -9.40 -0.46
N MET A 376 29.70 -8.18 0.02
CA MET A 376 30.86 -7.36 0.34
C MET A 376 30.76 -6.64 1.67
N THR A 377 31.93 -6.35 2.22
CA THR A 377 32.12 -5.37 3.29
C THR A 377 32.24 -3.97 2.67
N ALA A 378 32.32 -2.94 3.52
CA ALA A 378 32.63 -1.57 3.09
C ALA A 378 33.96 -1.40 2.32
N THR A 379 34.84 -2.43 2.28
CA THR A 379 36.19 -2.30 1.69
C THR A 379 36.52 -3.30 0.59
N ASP A 380 36.00 -4.53 0.67
CA ASP A 380 36.28 -5.61 -0.29
C ASP A 380 35.18 -6.69 -0.24
N PHE A 381 35.18 -7.62 -1.20
CA PHE A 381 34.28 -8.78 -1.19
C PHE A 381 34.49 -9.61 0.07
N ALA A 382 33.39 -9.92 0.75
CA ALA A 382 33.36 -10.86 1.86
C ALA A 382 33.39 -12.30 1.31
N PHE A 383 32.51 -12.58 0.35
CA PHE A 383 32.50 -13.84 -0.40
C PHE A 383 31.70 -13.69 -1.70
N GLN A 384 32.09 -14.46 -2.72
CA GLN A 384 31.44 -14.46 -4.05
C GLN A 384 30.76 -15.81 -4.36
N ARG A 385 30.83 -16.74 -3.40
CA ARG A 385 30.35 -18.11 -3.53
C ARG A 385 29.81 -18.57 -2.19
N VAL A 386 28.76 -19.38 -2.22
CA VAL A 386 28.25 -20.05 -1.02
C VAL A 386 28.89 -21.44 -0.87
N LEU A 387 29.05 -21.88 0.38
CA LEU A 387 29.61 -23.15 0.77
C LEU A 387 28.50 -24.09 1.26
N PHE A 388 28.29 -25.18 0.55
CA PHE A 388 27.52 -26.32 1.01
C PHE A 388 28.43 -27.23 1.84
N ALA A 389 28.08 -27.43 3.11
CA ALA A 389 28.77 -28.37 3.97
C ALA A 389 28.70 -29.79 3.37
N GLY A 390 29.76 -30.57 3.54
CA GLY A 390 29.76 -31.97 3.14
C GLY A 390 28.94 -32.81 4.11
N VAL A 391 27.94 -33.53 3.61
CA VAL A 391 27.11 -34.47 4.41
C VAL A 391 27.60 -35.90 4.17
N ASP A 392 27.58 -36.73 5.21
CA ASP A 392 27.89 -38.18 5.13
C ASP A 392 29.20 -38.55 4.41
N GLY A 393 30.25 -37.76 4.64
CA GLY A 393 31.58 -37.97 4.05
C GLY A 393 31.73 -37.44 2.62
N ALA A 394 30.70 -36.80 2.06
CA ALA A 394 30.84 -35.99 0.85
C ALA A 394 31.78 -34.80 1.10
N LYS A 395 32.50 -34.37 0.05
CA LYS A 395 33.34 -33.18 0.14
C LYS A 395 32.47 -31.92 0.14
N PRO A 396 32.83 -30.88 0.92
CA PRO A 396 32.18 -29.58 0.80
C PRO A 396 32.24 -29.04 -0.64
N ARG A 397 31.20 -28.34 -1.06
CA ARG A 397 31.05 -27.81 -2.41
C ARG A 397 30.80 -26.31 -2.37
N VAL A 398 31.39 -25.57 -3.30
CA VAL A 398 31.14 -24.14 -3.47
C VAL A 398 30.35 -23.84 -4.74
N ALA A 399 29.36 -22.97 -4.66
CA ALA A 399 28.50 -22.58 -5.79
C ALA A 399 28.47 -21.06 -5.96
N PRO A 400 28.35 -20.56 -7.20
CA PRO A 400 28.27 -19.11 -7.45
C PRO A 400 26.97 -18.53 -6.88
N ILE A 401 27.00 -17.25 -6.53
CA ILE A 401 25.79 -16.50 -6.15
C ILE A 401 25.18 -15.95 -7.44
N GLY A 402 23.95 -16.37 -7.75
CA GLY A 402 23.20 -15.82 -8.87
C GLY A 402 22.48 -14.53 -8.49
N SER A 403 21.82 -14.54 -7.33
CA SER A 403 21.27 -13.35 -6.69
C SER A 403 21.06 -13.61 -5.19
N ALA A 404 20.95 -12.56 -4.39
CA ALA A 404 20.63 -12.69 -2.97
C ALA A 404 19.77 -11.51 -2.48
N GLY A 405 19.13 -11.66 -1.33
CA GLY A 405 18.54 -10.55 -0.57
C GLY A 405 19.44 -10.15 0.60
N ALA A 406 18.94 -9.23 1.43
CA ALA A 406 19.68 -8.73 2.57
C ALA A 406 19.84 -9.78 3.67
N PHE A 407 20.87 -9.60 4.50
CA PHE A 407 20.99 -10.33 5.75
C PHE A 407 19.96 -9.84 6.76
N GLN A 408 19.20 -10.74 7.35
CA GLN A 408 18.39 -10.46 8.54
C GLN A 408 18.47 -11.68 9.48
N ASP A 409 18.60 -11.41 10.77
CA ASP A 409 18.75 -12.43 11.81
C ASP A 409 19.92 -13.41 11.53
N GLY A 410 21.02 -12.92 10.96
CA GLY A 410 22.23 -13.70 10.66
C GLY A 410 22.22 -14.48 9.35
N LEU A 411 21.11 -14.47 8.60
CA LEU A 411 20.95 -15.23 7.36
C LEU A 411 20.48 -14.37 6.20
N ALA A 412 20.94 -14.68 4.99
CA ALA A 412 20.47 -14.09 3.75
C ALA A 412 19.86 -15.16 2.82
N PRO A 413 18.74 -14.84 2.14
CA PRO A 413 18.20 -15.68 1.08
C PRO A 413 19.09 -15.58 -0.17
N VAL A 414 19.56 -16.72 -0.70
CA VAL A 414 20.50 -16.80 -1.83
C VAL A 414 19.98 -17.76 -2.90
N LEU A 415 19.95 -17.30 -4.14
CA LEU A 415 19.73 -18.14 -5.32
C LEU A 415 21.09 -18.59 -5.88
N THR A 416 21.31 -19.89 -5.95
CA THR A 416 22.59 -20.50 -6.35
C THR A 416 22.40 -21.75 -7.21
N GLU A 417 23.49 -22.30 -7.75
CA GLU A 417 23.48 -23.51 -8.57
C GLU A 417 23.74 -24.77 -7.72
N THR A 418 22.94 -25.82 -7.91
CA THR A 418 23.08 -27.13 -7.27
C THR A 418 24.15 -27.98 -7.97
N ALA A 419 24.38 -29.21 -7.49
CA ALA A 419 25.39 -30.10 -8.06
C ALA A 419 25.01 -30.64 -9.46
N ASP A 420 23.72 -30.67 -9.79
CA ASP A 420 23.22 -31.16 -11.08
C ASP A 420 23.02 -30.04 -12.12
N GLY A 421 23.36 -28.80 -11.77
CA GLY A 421 23.23 -27.62 -12.63
C GLY A 421 21.88 -26.91 -12.55
N SER A 422 20.93 -27.40 -11.75
CA SER A 422 19.69 -26.69 -11.45
C SER A 422 19.93 -25.51 -10.50
N ARG A 423 18.96 -24.61 -10.37
CA ARG A 423 19.00 -23.50 -9.40
C ARG A 423 18.31 -23.93 -8.11
N ALA A 424 18.92 -23.63 -6.97
CA ALA A 424 18.33 -23.78 -5.65
C ALA A 424 18.29 -22.44 -4.92
N PHE A 425 17.20 -22.26 -4.18
CA PHE A 425 17.05 -21.23 -3.17
C PHE A 425 17.56 -21.75 -1.83
N VAL A 426 18.44 -21.01 -1.15
CA VAL A 426 19.08 -21.42 0.11
C VAL A 426 19.16 -20.25 1.09
N TYR A 427 19.33 -20.54 2.38
CA TYR A 427 19.71 -19.52 3.37
C TYR A 427 21.17 -19.70 3.76
N ALA A 428 21.95 -18.63 3.64
CA ALA A 428 23.38 -18.64 3.96
C ALA A 428 23.71 -17.62 5.05
N ASN A 429 24.69 -17.94 5.90
CA ASN A 429 25.16 -17.04 6.95
C ASN A 429 26.17 -16.00 6.41
N THR A 430 26.61 -15.09 7.28
CA THR A 430 27.54 -13.99 6.95
C THR A 430 28.95 -14.45 6.53
N LYS A 431 29.25 -15.75 6.60
CA LYS A 431 30.48 -16.36 6.07
C LYS A 431 30.26 -17.05 4.72
N GLY A 432 29.06 -16.99 4.18
CA GLY A 432 28.65 -17.68 2.96
C GLY A 432 28.39 -19.18 3.16
N GLU A 433 28.29 -19.66 4.39
CA GLU A 433 27.99 -21.07 4.66
C GLU A 433 26.47 -21.27 4.59
N VAL A 434 26.03 -22.26 3.79
CA VAL A 434 24.60 -22.59 3.68
C VAL A 434 24.13 -23.21 5.00
N ALA A 435 23.16 -22.57 5.64
CA ALA A 435 22.53 -23.04 6.87
C ALA A 435 21.50 -24.13 6.56
N PHE A 436 20.60 -23.88 5.60
CA PHE A 436 19.64 -24.86 5.13
C PHE A 436 19.15 -24.56 3.71
N VAL A 437 18.55 -25.57 3.09
CA VAL A 437 17.90 -25.51 1.78
C VAL A 437 16.41 -25.81 2.01
N PRO A 438 15.50 -24.85 1.82
CA PRO A 438 14.07 -25.06 2.11
C PRO A 438 13.47 -26.31 1.44
N ASP A 439 13.81 -26.59 0.19
CA ASP A 439 13.25 -27.73 -0.57
C ASP A 439 13.79 -29.10 -0.14
N ASP A 440 14.87 -29.13 0.63
CA ASP A 440 15.45 -30.34 1.23
C ASP A 440 14.82 -30.66 2.60
N LEU A 441 13.99 -29.77 3.14
CA LEU A 441 13.29 -29.99 4.40
C LEU A 441 12.07 -30.90 4.20
N ASP A 442 11.89 -31.86 5.12
CA ASP A 442 10.82 -32.85 5.04
C ASP A 442 9.43 -32.19 4.95
N GLY A 443 8.71 -32.51 3.88
CA GLY A 443 7.34 -32.01 3.66
C GLY A 443 7.24 -30.53 3.28
N ILE A 444 8.35 -29.91 2.87
CA ILE A 444 8.38 -28.53 2.37
C ILE A 444 8.75 -28.55 0.88
N LYS A 445 7.90 -27.92 0.06
CA LYS A 445 8.19 -27.62 -1.35
C LYS A 445 7.78 -26.19 -1.62
N VAL A 446 8.77 -25.33 -1.85
CA VAL A 446 8.56 -23.89 -2.05
C VAL A 446 7.94 -23.66 -3.41
N CYS A 447 6.87 -22.86 -3.44
CA CYS A 447 6.09 -22.66 -4.67
C CYS A 447 6.77 -21.74 -5.70
N ASP A 448 7.56 -20.77 -5.25
CA ASP A 448 8.33 -19.92 -6.15
C ASP A 448 9.73 -19.63 -5.59
N PRO A 449 10.77 -20.32 -6.09
CA PRO A 449 12.14 -20.09 -5.65
C PRO A 449 12.70 -18.72 -6.09
N ARG A 450 11.96 -17.93 -6.89
CA ARG A 450 12.31 -16.53 -7.19
C ARG A 450 11.91 -15.59 -6.05
N THR A 451 10.92 -15.97 -5.25
CA THR A 451 10.62 -15.23 -4.03
C THR A 451 11.76 -15.50 -3.05
N ARG A 452 12.41 -14.43 -2.58
CA ARG A 452 13.57 -14.49 -1.68
C ARG A 452 13.17 -13.84 -0.36
N PRO A 453 12.23 -14.44 0.39
CA PRO A 453 11.74 -13.82 1.61
C PRO A 453 12.90 -13.70 2.60
N GLU A 454 12.94 -12.56 3.27
CA GLU A 454 13.93 -12.26 4.28
C GLU A 454 13.39 -12.68 5.66
N PHE A 455 14.31 -12.97 6.57
CA PHE A 455 13.92 -13.15 7.96
C PHE A 455 13.42 -11.81 8.52
N HIS A 456 12.38 -11.85 9.32
CA HIS A 456 11.92 -10.70 10.08
C HIS A 456 11.62 -11.16 11.49
N ASN A 457 12.32 -10.58 12.47
CA ASN A 457 12.16 -10.93 13.88
C ASN A 457 12.34 -12.44 14.15
N GLY A 458 13.35 -13.05 13.52
CA GLY A 458 13.78 -14.42 13.73
C GLY A 458 12.97 -15.49 13.01
N LEU A 459 11.97 -15.13 12.21
CA LEU A 459 11.23 -16.07 11.35
C LEU A 459 11.18 -15.61 9.90
N VAL A 460 11.08 -16.55 8.97
CA VAL A 460 10.87 -16.29 7.54
C VAL A 460 9.61 -16.97 7.03
N ARG A 461 8.78 -16.20 6.30
CA ARG A 461 7.52 -16.68 5.72
C ARG A 461 7.76 -17.33 4.37
N LEU A 462 7.36 -18.59 4.22
CA LEU A 462 7.39 -19.33 2.95
C LEU A 462 5.98 -19.71 2.49
N VAL A 463 5.78 -19.72 1.18
CA VAL A 463 4.59 -20.29 0.53
C VAL A 463 4.94 -21.67 -0.01
N VAL A 464 4.21 -22.68 0.44
CA VAL A 464 4.51 -24.09 0.16
C VAL A 464 3.28 -24.83 -0.36
N ALA A 465 3.50 -25.83 -1.20
CA ALA A 465 2.42 -26.65 -1.75
C ALA A 465 1.93 -27.71 -0.76
N ASP A 466 0.64 -28.04 -0.82
CA ASP A 466 0.00 -29.02 0.08
C ASP A 466 0.49 -30.47 -0.09
N ASN A 467 0.87 -30.88 -1.32
CA ASN A 467 1.14 -32.28 -1.66
C ASN A 467 2.55 -32.52 -2.22
N GLY A 468 3.48 -31.60 -1.98
CA GLY A 468 4.84 -31.68 -2.53
C GLY A 468 4.92 -31.48 -4.05
N GLU A 469 3.84 -30.98 -4.66
CA GLU A 469 3.80 -30.54 -6.05
C GLU A 469 4.35 -29.11 -6.18
N THR A 470 4.61 -28.65 -7.40
CA THR A 470 4.79 -27.21 -7.65
C THR A 470 3.42 -26.55 -7.62
N CYS A 471 3.32 -25.34 -7.07
CA CYS A 471 2.11 -24.55 -7.25
C CYS A 471 1.91 -24.26 -8.75
N ASP A 472 1.01 -24.99 -9.41
CA ASP A 472 0.66 -24.77 -10.81
C ASP A 472 -0.16 -23.47 -10.95
N GLY A 473 0.12 -22.70 -12.00
CA GLY A 473 -0.55 -21.42 -12.27
C GLY A 473 0.07 -20.24 -11.53
N GLN A 474 0.76 -19.37 -12.26
CA GLN A 474 1.34 -18.14 -11.69
C GLN A 474 0.54 -16.94 -12.15
N TYR A 475 0.01 -16.19 -11.17
CA TYR A 475 -0.27 -14.78 -11.33
C TYR A 475 0.55 -14.01 -10.29
N TYR A 476 1.39 -13.08 -10.77
CA TYR A 476 2.17 -12.20 -9.92
C TYR A 476 1.39 -10.93 -9.65
N THR A 477 1.10 -10.68 -8.37
CA THR A 477 0.88 -9.31 -7.91
C THR A 477 1.66 -9.10 -6.64
N SER A 478 2.29 -7.93 -6.56
CA SER A 478 2.86 -7.31 -5.37
C SER A 478 2.23 -7.75 -4.05
N GLY A 479 2.85 -8.75 -3.41
CA GLY A 479 2.52 -9.16 -2.06
C GLY A 479 1.43 -10.23 -1.91
N LEU A 480 1.37 -11.22 -2.80
CA LEU A 480 1.36 -12.66 -2.46
C LEU A 480 0.58 -13.50 -3.49
N PRO A 481 1.06 -14.70 -3.81
CA PRO A 481 0.30 -15.60 -4.66
C PRO A 481 -0.87 -16.25 -3.90
N THR A 482 -2.05 -16.24 -4.50
CA THR A 482 -3.15 -17.11 -4.10
C THR A 482 -3.08 -18.37 -4.95
N TYR A 483 -2.72 -19.48 -4.32
CA TYR A 483 -2.80 -20.80 -4.94
C TYR A 483 -3.93 -21.56 -4.25
N GLU A 484 -4.77 -22.23 -5.01
CA GLU A 484 -5.86 -23.06 -4.46
C GLU A 484 -5.31 -24.18 -3.54
N ASP A 485 -4.07 -24.63 -3.80
CA ASP A 485 -3.40 -25.74 -3.12
C ASP A 485 -2.10 -25.35 -2.37
N ALA A 486 -1.98 -24.10 -1.90
CA ALA A 486 -0.84 -23.68 -1.07
C ALA A 486 -1.23 -23.32 0.36
N HIS A 487 -0.23 -23.39 1.23
CA HIS A 487 -0.30 -22.86 2.58
C HIS A 487 0.96 -22.11 2.97
N TYR A 488 0.84 -21.30 4.03
CA TYR A 488 1.92 -20.51 4.57
C TYR A 488 2.57 -21.20 5.76
N ILE A 489 3.90 -21.18 5.80
CA ILE A 489 4.70 -21.62 6.96
C ILE A 489 5.69 -20.53 7.35
N TYR A 490 6.10 -20.56 8.61
CA TYR A 490 7.23 -19.79 9.10
C TYR A 490 8.32 -20.71 9.59
N LEU A 491 9.54 -20.49 9.09
CA LEU A 491 10.74 -21.18 9.56
C LEU A 491 11.54 -20.27 10.48
N ASP A 492 12.20 -20.83 11.49
CA ASP A 492 13.26 -20.13 12.21
C ASP A 492 14.61 -20.22 11.48
N THR A 493 15.65 -19.63 12.07
CA THR A 493 17.02 -19.60 11.53
C THR A 493 17.68 -20.97 11.46
N GLU A 494 17.09 -22.01 12.06
CA GLU A 494 17.54 -23.40 11.97
C GLU A 494 16.72 -24.21 10.96
N GLY A 495 15.83 -23.55 10.21
CA GLY A 495 14.95 -24.18 9.22
C GLY A 495 13.80 -24.97 9.85
N GLN A 496 13.50 -24.78 11.15
CA GLN A 496 12.42 -25.48 11.82
C GLN A 496 11.09 -24.74 11.64
N VAL A 497 10.00 -25.48 11.38
CA VAL A 497 8.67 -24.89 11.25
C VAL A 497 8.17 -24.43 12.62
N VAL A 498 7.97 -23.12 12.77
CA VAL A 498 7.46 -22.49 14.00
C VAL A 498 5.96 -22.21 13.88
N LEU A 499 5.51 -21.63 12.76
CA LEU A 499 4.10 -21.38 12.48
C LEU A 499 3.66 -22.10 11.21
N ARG A 500 2.41 -22.56 11.20
CA ARG A 500 1.77 -23.16 10.03
C ARG A 500 0.35 -22.65 9.92
N GLN A 501 -0.02 -22.25 8.71
CA GLN A 501 -1.40 -21.91 8.40
C GLN A 501 -2.32 -23.08 8.72
N LYS A 502 -3.36 -22.81 9.50
CA LYS A 502 -4.43 -23.78 9.75
C LYS A 502 -5.44 -23.67 8.60
N LYS A 503 -5.70 -24.80 7.93
CA LYS A 503 -6.77 -24.92 6.94
C LYS A 503 -8.14 -24.70 7.57
#